data_AF-A0A6B3ERZ8-F1
#
_entry.id   AF-A0A6B3ERZ8-F1
#
_cell.length_a   1.000
_cell.length_b   1.000
_cell.length_c   1.000
_cell.angle_alpha   90.00
_cell.angle_beta   90.00
_cell.angle_gamma   90.00
#
_symmetry.space_group_name_H-M   'P 1'
#
loop_
_entity.id
_entity.type
_entity.pdbx_description
1 polymer ?
#
loop_
_entity_poly.entity_id
_entity_poly.type
_entity_poly.pdbx_seq_one_letter_code
_entity_poly.pdbx_strand_id
1 'polypeptide(L)'
;GNGGTTPRHADLLATDLDTTALIRVIDRFLMFYIRTADRLERTSAWLERLEGGLDHLRAVVMDDSLGIAADLDALMERHVAHHTDEWAAVLADP
;
A
#
# COMPACT_ATOMS: atom_id res chain seq x y z
N GLY A 1 -5.97 9.06 -5.26
CA GLY A 1 -6.07 10.08 -6.33
C GLY A 1 -5.10 9.77 -7.45
N ASN A 2 -5.20 10.46 -8.59
CA ASN A 2 -4.26 10.35 -9.69
C ASN A 2 -4.26 11.64 -10.54
N GLY A 3 -3.14 11.94 -11.20
CA GLY A 3 -3.00 13.07 -12.13
C GLY A 3 -2.93 12.67 -13.61
N GLY A 4 -3.41 11.47 -13.97
CA GLY A 4 -3.33 10.96 -15.33
C GLY A 4 -4.47 11.43 -16.23
N THR A 5 -4.77 10.65 -17.27
CA THR A 5 -5.80 10.95 -18.30
C THR A 5 -7.20 11.22 -17.75
N THR A 6 -7.52 10.60 -16.61
CA THR A 6 -8.78 10.79 -15.87
C THR A 6 -8.41 11.21 -14.44
N PRO A 7 -8.16 12.51 -14.21
CA PRO A 7 -7.69 12.99 -12.92
C PRO A 7 -8.74 12.74 -11.84
N ARG A 8 -8.28 12.37 -10.64
CA ARG A 8 -9.12 12.12 -9.46
C ARG A 8 -8.44 12.65 -8.22
N HIS A 9 -9.17 13.38 -7.38
CA HIS A 9 -8.67 13.81 -6.07
C HIS A 9 -8.28 12.61 -5.18
N ALA A 10 -7.39 12.85 -4.23
CA ALA A 10 -7.08 11.85 -3.22
C ALA A 10 -8.19 11.82 -2.18
N ASP A 11 -8.55 10.61 -1.75
CA ASP A 11 -9.48 10.39 -0.66
C ASP A 11 -8.67 10.10 0.62
N LEU A 12 -9.15 10.60 1.76
CA LEU A 12 -8.44 10.50 3.03
C LEU A 12 -8.64 9.12 3.66
N LEU A 13 -7.56 8.32 3.73
CA LEU A 13 -7.62 6.98 4.31
C LEU A 13 -7.69 7.00 5.84
N ALA A 14 -6.76 7.70 6.49
CA ALA A 14 -6.67 7.76 7.95
C ALA A 14 -6.01 9.07 8.41
N THR A 15 -6.28 9.47 9.66
CA THR A 15 -5.65 10.60 10.36
C THR A 15 -5.21 10.15 11.76
N ASP A 16 -4.54 11.04 12.49
CA ASP A 16 -4.20 10.84 13.91
C ASP A 16 -3.35 9.60 14.19
N LEU A 17 -2.47 9.27 13.24
CA LEU A 17 -1.53 8.17 13.34
C LEU A 17 -0.17 8.67 13.85
N ASP A 18 0.43 7.93 14.77
CA ASP A 18 1.86 8.06 15.03
C ASP A 18 2.69 7.52 13.85
N THR A 19 3.99 7.77 13.86
CA THR A 19 4.89 7.36 12.76
C THR A 19 4.86 5.86 12.52
N THR A 20 4.80 5.05 13.57
CA THR A 20 4.81 3.58 13.44
C THR A 20 3.50 3.08 12.83
N ALA A 21 2.36 3.62 13.25
CA ALA A 21 1.06 3.30 12.70
C ALA A 21 0.94 3.78 11.26
N LEU A 22 1.44 4.98 10.93
CA LEU A 22 1.46 5.52 9.57
C LEU A 22 2.20 4.58 8.62
N ILE A 23 3.43 4.18 8.98
CA ILE A 23 4.23 3.26 8.16
C ILE A 23 3.49 1.93 7.96
N ARG A 24 2.98 1.34 9.04
CA ARG A 24 2.24 0.07 8.98
C ARG A 24 1.00 0.14 8.07
N VAL A 25 0.24 1.23 8.12
CA VAL A 25 -0.94 1.41 7.27
C VAL A 25 -0.53 1.54 5.80
N ILE A 26 0.54 2.26 5.50
CA ILE A 26 1.10 2.36 4.13
C ILE A 26 1.56 0.99 3.65
N ASP A 27 2.27 0.24 4.48
CA ASP A 27 2.79 -1.09 4.13
C ASP A 27 1.66 -2.05 3.78
N ARG A 28 0.64 -2.11 4.63
CA ARG A 28 -0.55 -2.93 4.41
C ARG A 28 -1.33 -2.48 3.18
N PHE A 29 -1.47 -1.17 2.96
CA PHE A 29 -2.08 -0.64 1.74
C PHE A 29 -1.34 -1.13 0.49
N LEU A 30 -0.01 -1.00 0.47
CA LEU A 30 0.82 -1.43 -0.67
C LEU A 30 0.73 -2.93 -0.91
N MET A 31 0.83 -3.74 0.14
CA MET A 31 0.75 -5.19 0.02
C MET A 31 -0.64 -5.67 -0.40
N PHE A 32 -1.70 -5.07 0.13
CA PHE A 32 -3.07 -5.38 -0.27
C PHE A 32 -3.34 -4.97 -1.72
N TYR A 33 -2.86 -3.80 -2.13
CA TYR A 33 -2.91 -3.35 -3.52
C TYR A 33 -2.18 -4.31 -4.46
N ILE A 34 -0.92 -4.67 -4.16
CA ILE A 34 -0.12 -5.61 -4.98
C ILE A 34 -0.83 -6.97 -5.11
N ARG A 35 -1.50 -7.43 -4.06
CA ARG A 35 -2.18 -8.74 -4.04
C ARG A 35 -3.50 -8.76 -4.84
N THR A 36 -4.19 -7.63 -4.96
CA THR A 36 -5.59 -7.59 -5.43
C THR A 36 -5.81 -6.76 -6.69
N ALA A 37 -4.85 -5.92 -7.05
CA ALA A 37 -4.89 -5.13 -8.27
C ALA A 37 -4.55 -5.99 -9.51
N ASP A 38 -5.20 -5.66 -10.62
CA ASP A 38 -4.88 -6.24 -11.91
C ASP A 38 -3.53 -5.71 -12.43
N ARG A 39 -2.93 -6.44 -13.38
CA ARG A 39 -1.65 -6.06 -13.97
C ARG A 39 -1.77 -4.71 -14.68
N LEU A 40 -0.88 -3.77 -14.34
CA LEU A 40 -0.88 -2.38 -14.83
C LEU A 40 -2.11 -1.56 -14.41
N GLU A 41 -2.89 -2.04 -13.44
CA GLU A 41 -3.96 -1.26 -12.83
C GLU A 41 -3.35 -0.09 -12.04
N ARG A 42 -4.03 1.05 -12.00
CA ARG A 42 -3.64 2.19 -11.17
C ARG A 42 -4.46 2.14 -9.88
N THR A 43 -3.87 2.54 -8.75
CA THR A 43 -4.54 2.57 -7.43
C THR A 43 -5.91 3.26 -7.43
N SER A 44 -6.10 4.31 -8.25
CA SER A 44 -7.40 4.97 -8.36
C SER A 44 -8.47 4.10 -9.01
N ALA A 45 -8.14 3.36 -10.07
CA ALA A 45 -9.08 2.47 -10.76
C ALA A 45 -9.35 1.22 -9.91
N TRP A 46 -8.29 0.69 -9.28
CA TRP A 46 -8.39 -0.41 -8.33
C TRP A 46 -9.34 -0.07 -7.17
N LEU A 47 -9.20 1.11 -6.56
CA LEU A 47 -10.05 1.54 -5.44
C LEU A 47 -11.52 1.69 -5.86
N GLU A 48 -11.79 2.12 -7.10
CA GLU A 48 -13.15 2.24 -7.64
C GLU A 48 -13.83 0.87 -7.84
N ARG A 49 -13.03 -0.16 -8.15
CA ARG A 49 -13.51 -1.53 -8.36
C ARG A 49 -13.71 -2.32 -7.07
N LEU A 50 -13.02 -1.96 -5.99
CA LEU A 50 -13.18 -2.61 -4.68
C LEU A 50 -14.63 -2.44 -4.20
N GLU A 51 -15.29 -3.56 -3.91
CA GLU A 51 -16.61 -3.53 -3.26
C GLU A 51 -16.49 -2.88 -1.88
N GLY A 52 -17.30 -1.86 -1.61
CA GLY A 52 -17.18 -1.03 -0.41
C GLY A 52 -16.07 0.03 -0.46
N GLY A 53 -15.28 0.08 -1.53
CA GLY A 53 -14.32 1.15 -1.82
C GLY A 53 -13.37 1.47 -0.68
N LEU A 54 -13.26 2.76 -0.33
CA LEU A 54 -12.35 3.24 0.71
C LEU A 54 -12.68 2.67 2.10
N ASP A 55 -13.96 2.47 2.42
CA ASP A 55 -14.36 1.95 3.73
C ASP A 55 -13.97 0.48 3.88
N HIS A 56 -14.12 -0.31 2.82
CA HIS A 56 -13.61 -1.67 2.80
C HIS A 56 -12.08 -1.70 2.94
N LEU A 57 -11.37 -0.87 2.16
CA LEU A 57 -9.91 -0.76 2.26
C LEU A 57 -9.48 -0.42 3.69
N ARG A 58 -10.13 0.57 4.33
CA ARG A 58 -9.87 0.94 5.72
C ARG A 58 -10.08 -0.25 6.66
N ALA A 59 -11.21 -0.93 6.55
CA ALA A 59 -11.53 -2.09 7.38
C ALA A 59 -10.51 -3.23 7.21
N VAL A 60 -9.92 -3.41 6.04
CA VAL A 60 -8.88 -4.44 5.81
C VAL A 60 -7.55 -4.03 6.47
N VAL A 61 -7.07 -2.81 6.22
CA VAL A 61 -5.70 -2.43 6.62
C VAL A 61 -5.59 -1.91 8.05
N MET A 62 -6.68 -1.37 8.60
CA MET A 62 -6.75 -0.84 9.98
C MET A 62 -7.36 -1.86 10.94
N ASP A 63 -8.50 -2.45 10.58
CA ASP A 63 -9.35 -3.23 11.49
C ASP A 63 -9.20 -4.75 11.30
N ASP A 64 -8.32 -5.18 10.40
CA ASP A 64 -8.05 -6.59 10.05
C ASP A 64 -9.33 -7.39 9.74
N SER A 65 -10.29 -6.79 9.05
CA SER A 65 -11.61 -7.39 8.76
C SER A 65 -11.56 -8.73 8.00
N LEU A 66 -10.42 -9.04 7.39
CA LEU A 66 -10.18 -10.29 6.66
C LEU A 66 -9.21 -11.26 7.38
N GLY A 67 -8.62 -10.87 8.51
CA GLY A 67 -7.66 -11.68 9.25
C GLY A 67 -6.32 -11.89 8.53
N ILE A 68 -5.92 -10.95 7.66
CA ILE A 68 -4.71 -11.06 6.81
C ILE A 68 -3.63 -10.02 7.15
N ALA A 69 -3.84 -9.16 8.14
CA ALA A 69 -2.90 -8.10 8.48
C ALA A 69 -1.48 -8.63 8.75
N ALA A 70 -1.36 -9.74 9.48
CA ALA A 70 -0.07 -10.38 9.75
C ALA A 70 0.62 -10.90 8.47
N ASP A 71 -0.15 -11.42 7.50
CA ASP A 71 0.38 -11.86 6.22
C ASP A 71 0.90 -10.69 5.38
N LEU A 72 0.17 -9.57 5.40
CA LEU A 72 0.58 -8.33 4.72
C LEU A 72 1.84 -7.75 5.36
N ASP A 73 1.92 -7.72 6.69
CA ASP A 73 3.11 -7.27 7.42
C ASP A 73 4.33 -8.15 7.05
N ALA A 74 4.17 -9.47 7.07
CA ALA A 74 5.24 -10.41 6.69
C ALA A 74 5.65 -10.29 5.21
N LEU A 75 4.72 -9.95 4.31
CA LEU A 75 5.01 -9.68 2.90
C LEU A 75 5.90 -8.43 2.76
N MET A 76 5.58 -7.36 3.47
CA MET A 76 6.40 -6.14 3.46
C MET A 76 7.78 -6.39 4.07
N GLU A 77 7.86 -7.09 5.21
CA GLU A 77 9.13 -7.44 5.84
C GLU A 77 10.06 -8.17 4.87
N ARG A 78 9.53 -9.16 4.12
CA ARG A 78 10.30 -9.84 3.07
C ARG A 78 10.70 -8.90 1.93
N HIS A 79 9.79 -8.03 1.49
CA HIS A 79 10.09 -7.07 0.42
C HIS A 79 11.25 -6.15 0.80
N VAL A 80 11.22 -5.59 2.01
CA VAL A 80 12.27 -4.72 2.55
C VAL A 80 13.58 -5.48 2.75
N ALA A 81 13.53 -6.69 3.31
CA ALA A 81 14.73 -7.51 3.55
C ALA A 81 15.51 -7.86 2.27
N HIS A 82 14.84 -7.85 1.12
CA HIS A 82 15.44 -8.14 -0.18
C HIS A 82 15.64 -6.89 -1.05
N HIS A 83 15.24 -5.71 -0.57
CA HIS A 83 15.47 -4.46 -1.29
C HIS A 83 16.95 -4.09 -1.24
N THR A 84 17.53 -3.78 -2.40
CA THR A 84 18.90 -3.26 -2.52
C THR A 84 18.85 -1.88 -3.14
N ASP A 85 19.49 -0.90 -2.49
CA ASP A 85 19.67 0.43 -3.07
C ASP A 85 20.87 0.40 -4.02
N GLU A 86 20.59 0.42 -5.32
CA GLU A 86 21.60 0.37 -6.38
C GLU A 86 22.53 1.60 -6.35
N TRP A 87 22.05 2.77 -5.91
CA TRP A 87 22.88 3.97 -5.81
C TRP A 87 23.84 3.89 -4.63
N ALA A 88 23.35 3.39 -3.50
CA ALA A 88 24.22 3.11 -2.35
C ALA A 88 25.28 2.06 -2.68
N ALA A 89 24.91 1.03 -3.46
CA ALA A 89 25.84 -0.01 -3.91
C ALA A 89 26.95 0.57 -4.80
N VAL A 90 26.63 1.44 -5.75
CA VAL A 90 27.61 2.13 -6.62
C VAL A 90 28.58 3.01 -5.81
N LEU A 91 28.11 3.66 -4.73
CA LEU A 91 29.00 4.45 -3.87
C LEU A 91 29.92 3.59 -2.99
N ALA A 92 29.52 2.36 -2.68
CA ALA A 92 30.30 1.43 -1.86
C ALA A 92 31.40 0.68 -2.63
N ASP A 93 31.27 0.57 -3.96
CA ASP A 93 32.25 -0.02 -4.88
C ASP A 93 32.36 0.85 -6.16
N PRO A 94 33.15 1.94 -6.13
CA PRO A 94 33.21 2.93 -7.21
C PRO A 94 33.93 2.47 -8.48
#